data_AF-A0A1G1JT34-F1
#
_entry.id   AF-A0A1G1JT34-F1
#
_cell.length_a   1.000
_cell.length_b   1.000
_cell.length_c   1.000
_cell.angle_alpha   90.00
_cell.angle_beta   90.00
_cell.angle_gamma   90.00
#
_symmetry.space_group_name_H-M   'P 1'
#
loop_
_entity.id
_entity.type
_entity.pdbx_description
1 polymer ?
#
loop_
_entity_poly.entity_id
_entity_poly.type
_entity_poly.pdbx_seq_one_letter_code
_entity_poly.pdbx_strand_id
1 'polypeptide(L)'
;MANEENVTGGKEESKAERFKRLAELRVGNAVKKIGIIGNLAGANYEFTAEQVEKILGTLKTAVDEVEKKFQKGLNRKGYNDQGKFHL
;
A
#
# COMPACT_ATOMS: atom_id res chain seq x y z
N MET A 1 -34.39 36.77 -11.92
CA MET A 1 -34.73 35.52 -12.62
C MET A 1 -33.67 34.50 -12.27
N ALA A 2 -34.11 33.36 -11.73
CA ALA A 2 -33.39 32.15 -11.33
C ALA A 2 -32.39 31.65 -12.39
N ASN A 3 -31.39 30.80 -12.13
CA ASN A 3 -30.93 30.11 -10.92
C ASN A 3 -29.46 29.73 -11.19
N GLU A 4 -28.60 29.91 -10.19
CA GLU A 4 -27.39 29.12 -10.05
C GLU A 4 -27.80 27.67 -9.80
N GLU A 5 -27.23 26.72 -10.53
CA GLU A 5 -26.80 25.43 -9.95
C GLU A 5 -25.81 24.75 -10.90
N ASN A 6 -24.56 24.81 -10.50
CA ASN A 6 -23.41 24.11 -11.04
C ASN A 6 -23.65 22.59 -10.87
N VAL A 7 -24.00 21.91 -11.95
CA VAL A 7 -24.11 20.45 -11.99
C VAL A 7 -22.70 19.85 -11.97
N THR A 8 -22.13 19.70 -10.77
CA THR A 8 -21.02 18.77 -10.55
C THR A 8 -21.59 17.34 -10.58
N GLY A 9 -21.86 16.85 -11.79
CA GLY A 9 -22.13 15.44 -12.06
C GLY A 9 -20.86 14.62 -11.89
N GLY A 10 -20.42 14.44 -10.64
CA GLY A 10 -19.35 13.51 -10.31
C GLY A 10 -19.84 12.09 -10.56
N LYS A 11 -19.45 11.48 -11.69
CA LYS A 11 -19.65 10.04 -11.89
C LYS A 11 -19.06 9.30 -10.68
N GLU A 12 -19.88 8.52 -9.99
CA GLU A 12 -19.40 7.61 -8.96
C GLU A 12 -18.34 6.69 -9.58
N GLU A 13 -17.14 6.67 -8.99
CA GLU A 13 -16.05 5.82 -9.46
C GLU A 13 -16.44 4.33 -9.38
N SER A 14 -16.09 3.55 -10.40
CA SER A 14 -16.25 2.10 -10.35
C SER A 14 -15.38 1.48 -9.26
N LYS A 15 -15.72 0.27 -8.82
CA LYS A 15 -14.90 -0.47 -7.83
C LYS A 15 -13.44 -0.65 -8.29
N ALA A 16 -13.20 -0.78 -9.59
CA ALA A 16 -11.87 -0.93 -10.16
C ALA A 16 -11.08 0.39 -10.15
N GLU A 17 -11.71 1.49 -10.56
CA GLU A 17 -11.10 2.83 -10.49
C GLU A 17 -10.78 3.22 -9.05
N ARG A 18 -11.71 2.97 -8.12
CA ARG A 18 -11.50 3.18 -6.70
C ARG A 18 -10.33 2.37 -6.17
N PHE A 19 -10.21 1.11 -6.57
CA PHE A 19 -9.08 0.27 -6.18
C PHE A 19 -7.75 0.86 -6.68
N LYS A 20 -7.67 1.21 -7.97
CA LYS A 20 -6.45 1.77 -8.58
C LYS A 20 -6.01 3.06 -7.85
N ARG A 21 -6.94 4.01 -7.71
CA ARG A 21 -6.69 5.29 -7.03
C ARG A 21 -6.20 5.10 -5.60
N LEU A 22 -6.87 4.24 -4.84
CA LEU A 22 -6.48 3.96 -3.45
C LEU A 22 -5.16 3.19 -3.36
N ALA A 23 -4.90 2.25 -4.27
CA ALA A 23 -3.66 1.49 -4.30
C ALA A 23 -2.46 2.40 -4.56
N GLU A 24 -2.53 3.24 -5.62
CA GLU A 24 -1.46 4.20 -5.95
C GLU A 24 -1.15 5.13 -4.77
N LEU A 25 -2.18 5.73 -4.17
CA LEU A 25 -2.02 6.63 -3.03
C LEU A 25 -1.42 5.91 -1.81
N ARG A 26 -1.93 4.72 -1.47
CA ARG A 26 -1.50 3.98 -0.27
C ARG A 26 -0.11 3.41 -0.41
N VAL A 27 0.25 2.86 -1.57
CA VAL A 27 1.60 2.37 -1.86
C VAL A 27 2.59 3.53 -1.81
N GLY A 28 2.28 4.66 -2.46
CA GLY A 28 3.13 5.84 -2.41
C GLY A 28 3.37 6.34 -0.99
N ASN A 29 2.32 6.37 -0.15
CA ASN A 29 2.45 6.74 1.26
C ASN A 29 3.27 5.73 2.08
N ALA A 30 3.08 4.42 1.85
CA ALA A 30 3.84 3.38 2.52
C ALA A 30 5.34 3.48 2.19
N VAL A 31 5.70 3.60 0.91
CA VAL A 31 7.09 3.76 0.46
C VAL A 31 7.72 5.01 1.07
N LYS A 32 7.01 6.14 1.11
CA LYS A 32 7.50 7.37 1.77
C LYS A 32 7.80 7.14 3.26
N LYS A 33 6.92 6.43 3.97
CA LYS A 33 7.12 6.14 5.40
C LYS A 33 8.29 5.19 5.63
N ILE A 34 8.46 4.18 4.78
CA ILE A 34 9.63 3.30 4.81
C ILE A 34 10.92 4.10 4.55
N GLY A 35 10.91 5.04 3.59
CA GLY A 35 12.04 5.93 3.35
C GLY A 35 12.41 6.78 4.58
N ILE A 36 11.42 7.32 5.29
CA ILE A 36 11.67 8.05 6.55
C ILE A 36 12.31 7.15 7.62
N ILE A 37 11.89 5.88 7.72
CA ILE A 37 12.55 4.90 8.60
C ILE A 37 14.00 4.68 8.14
N GLY A 38 14.24 4.60 6.83
CA GLY A 38 15.58 4.48 6.26
C GLY A 38 16.52 5.64 6.63
N ASN A 39 15.98 6.85 6.83
CA ASN A 39 16.77 8.00 7.27
C ASN A 39 17.38 7.82 8.66
N LEU A 40 16.89 6.87 9.48
CA LEU A 40 17.50 6.50 10.75
C LEU A 40 18.88 5.85 10.58
N ALA A 41 19.25 5.41 9.37
CA ALA A 41 20.60 4.96 9.07
C ALA A 41 21.61 6.11 8.88
N GLY A 42 21.17 7.37 8.97
CA GLY A 42 22.03 8.54 8.83
C GLY A 42 22.91 8.80 10.04
N ALA A 43 23.96 9.61 9.86
CA ALA A 43 24.97 9.91 10.88
C ALA A 43 24.45 10.58 12.17
N ASN A 44 23.20 11.05 12.19
CA ASN A 44 22.58 11.67 13.36
C ASN A 44 22.03 10.65 14.38
N TYR A 45 22.10 9.36 14.07
CA TYR A 45 21.51 8.31 14.88
C TYR A 45 22.50 7.17 15.13
N GLU A 46 22.43 6.62 16.34
CA GLU A 46 23.10 5.38 16.70
C GLU A 46 22.06 4.27 16.80
N PHE A 47 22.42 3.09 16.32
CA PHE A 47 21.57 1.91 16.36
C PHE A 47 22.41 0.64 16.50
N THR A 48 21.81 -0.38 17.08
CA THR A 48 22.41 -1.71 17.17
C THR A 48 21.94 -2.60 16.03
N ALA A 49 22.70 -3.67 15.74
CA ALA A 49 22.28 -4.68 14.78
C ALA A 49 20.91 -5.30 15.12
N GLU A 50 20.66 -5.56 16.40
CA GLU A 50 19.38 -6.09 16.89
C GLU A 50 18.21 -5.14 16.62
N GLN A 51 18.40 -3.83 16.81
CA GLN A 51 17.37 -2.83 16.51
C GLN A 51 17.05 -2.79 15.01
N VAL A 52 18.07 -2.86 14.15
CA VAL A 52 17.91 -2.93 12.70
C VAL A 52 17.14 -4.19 12.29
N GLU A 53 17.53 -5.34 12.85
CA GLU A 53 16.85 -6.62 12.57
C GLU A 53 15.38 -6.56 12.98
N LYS A 54 15.07 -6.01 14.16
CA LYS A 54 13.69 -5.87 14.64
C LYS A 54 12.86 -4.95 13.75
N ILE A 55 13.42 -3.81 13.32
CA ILE A 55 12.75 -2.88 12.40
C ILE A 55 12.44 -3.59 11.07
N LEU A 56 13.46 -4.20 10.45
CA LEU A 56 13.30 -4.86 9.15
C LEU A 56 12.37 -6.07 9.23
N GLY A 57 12.47 -6.87 10.29
CA GLY A 57 11.58 -8.02 10.53
C GLY A 57 10.12 -7.61 10.67
N THR A 58 9.85 -6.49 11.36
CA THR A 58 8.50 -5.94 11.49
C THR A 58 7.96 -5.47 10.14
N LEU A 59 8.76 -4.77 9.34
CA LEU A 59 8.36 -4.31 8.00
C LEU A 59 8.08 -5.48 7.05
N LYS A 60 8.93 -6.52 7.06
CA LYS A 60 8.73 -7.75 6.28
C LYS A 60 7.44 -8.45 6.67
N THR A 61 7.20 -8.65 7.97
CA THR A 61 5.96 -9.26 8.48
C THR A 61 4.72 -8.50 8.00
N ALA A 62 4.75 -7.16 8.03
CA ALA A 62 3.64 -6.35 7.55
C ALA A 62 3.37 -6.54 6.04
N VAL A 63 4.41 -6.71 5.23
CA VAL A 63 4.28 -7.02 3.79
C VAL A 63 3.68 -8.41 3.60
N ASP A 64 4.17 -9.42 4.32
CA ASP A 64 3.66 -10.79 4.25
C ASP A 64 2.16 -10.86 4.61
N GLU A 65 1.71 -10.07 5.58
CA GLU A 65 0.29 -9.98 5.93
C GLU A 65 -0.56 -9.37 4.83
N VAL A 66 -0.04 -8.34 4.12
CA VAL A 66 -0.70 -7.75 2.96
C VAL A 66 -0.81 -8.78 1.85
N GLU A 67 0.29 -9.50 1.55
CA GLU A 67 0.31 -10.56 0.55
C GLU A 67 -0.73 -11.65 0.87
N LYS A 68 -0.74 -12.18 2.10
CA LYS A 68 -1.73 -13.18 2.55
C LYS A 68 -3.17 -12.70 2.37
N LYS A 69 -3.46 -11.42 2.62
CA LYS A 69 -4.80 -10.84 2.42
C LYS A 69 -5.18 -10.81 0.94
N PHE A 70 -4.26 -10.45 0.06
CA PHE A 70 -4.49 -10.45 -1.39
C PHE A 70 -4.63 -11.87 -1.94
N GLN A 71 -3.75 -12.81 -1.58
CA GLN A 71 -3.84 -14.22 -1.96
C GLN A 71 -5.21 -14.81 -1.56
N LYS A 72 -5.65 -14.59 -0.30
CA LYS A 72 -7.00 -15.00 0.14
C LYS A 72 -8.12 -14.37 -0.69
N GLY A 73 -7.94 -13.13 -1.15
CA GLY A 73 -8.88 -12.43 -2.01
C GLY A 73 -8.92 -12.96 -3.45
N LEU A 74 -7.75 -13.34 -3.99
CA LEU A 74 -7.61 -13.94 -5.32
C LEU A 74 -8.21 -15.34 -5.36
N ASN A 75 -7.90 -16.18 -4.36
CA ASN A 75 -8.46 -17.53 -4.23
C ASN A 75 -10.01 -17.50 -4.17
N ARG A 76 -10.59 -16.56 -3.41
CA ARG A 76 -12.05 -16.37 -3.33
C ARG A 76 -12.70 -15.96 -4.66
N LYS A 77 -11.95 -15.34 -5.56
CA LYS A 77 -12.43 -14.91 -6.88
C LYS A 77 -12.16 -15.95 -7.99
N GLY A 78 -11.61 -17.12 -7.65
CA GLY A 78 -11.29 -18.16 -8.62
C GLY A 78 -10.08 -17.82 -9.52
N TYR A 79 -9.21 -16.90 -9.09
CA TYR A 79 -7.92 -16.70 -9.75
C TYR A 79 -7.00 -17.86 -9.35
N ASN A 80 -6.92 -18.87 -10.22
CA ASN A 80 -6.10 -20.05 -10.00
C ASN A 80 -4.62 -19.72 -10.26
N ASP A 81 -3.77 -20.34 -9.44
CA ASP A 81 -2.33 -20.15 -9.19
C ASP A 81 -1.39 -20.32 -10.42
N GLN A 82 -1.68 -19.69 -11.55
CA GLN A 82 -0.79 -19.61 -12.73
C GLN A 82 -0.10 -18.24 -12.85
N GLY A 83 -0.38 -17.31 -11.94
CA GLY A 83 0.24 -16.01 -11.86
C GLY A 83 1.12 -15.89 -10.61
N LYS A 84 2.15 -16.74 -10.50
CA LYS A 84 3.19 -16.57 -9.48
C LYS A 84 3.79 -15.15 -9.64
N PHE A 85 3.55 -14.26 -8.69
CA PHE A 85 4.39 -13.08 -8.52
C PHE A 85 5.76 -13.56 -8.01
N HIS A 86 6.69 -13.81 -8.93
CA HIS A 86 8.10 -13.80 -8.56
C HIS A 86 8.52 -12.33 -8.51
N LEU A 87 9.01 -11.89 -7.35
CA LEU A 87 9.76 -10.64 -7.24
C LEU A 87 11.03 -10.70 -8.09
#